data_AF-A0A0N0P3T8-F1
#
_entry.id   AF-A0A0N0P3T8-F1
#
_cell.length_a   1.000
_cell.length_b   1.000
_cell.length_c   1.000
_cell.angle_alpha   90.00
_cell.angle_beta   90.00
_cell.angle_gamma   90.00
#
_symmetry.space_group_name_H-M   'P 1'
#
loop_
_entity.id
_entity.type
_entity.pdbx_description
1 polymer ?
#
loop_
_entity_poly.entity_id
_entity_poly.type
_entity_poly.pdbx_seq_one_letter_code
_entity_poly.pdbx_strand_id
1 'polypeptide(L)'
;MGRSNNQRRRTAKSQGRAFIPKTVKSKVRNQVRKMKIMSANKDPRLTRKLSYDKFRTKSGKITQRKFQSGGYNNSGRFGKAAGAKQHAIKGKKGAK
;
A
#
# COMPACT_ATOMS: atom_id res chain seq x y z
N MET A 1 -10.94 11.00 -11.07
CA MET A 1 -12.28 11.47 -10.66
C MET A 1 -13.33 10.59 -11.34
N GLY A 2 -14.31 10.04 -10.62
CA GLY A 2 -15.27 9.06 -11.19
C GLY A 2 -16.41 9.69 -12.01
N ARG A 3 -17.11 8.85 -12.81
CA ARG A 3 -18.23 9.19 -13.72
C ARG A 3 -19.27 10.14 -13.10
N SER A 4 -19.84 11.03 -13.92
CA SER A 4 -20.91 11.95 -13.53
C SER A 4 -22.26 11.23 -13.35
N ASN A 5 -23.23 11.89 -12.70
CA ASN A 5 -24.57 11.31 -12.54
C ASN A 5 -25.27 11.07 -13.88
N ASN A 6 -25.08 11.95 -14.87
CA ASN A 6 -25.66 11.76 -16.21
C ASN A 6 -25.03 10.56 -16.94
N GLN A 7 -23.72 10.37 -16.83
CA GLN A 7 -23.04 9.19 -17.40
C GLN A 7 -23.53 7.89 -16.73
N ARG A 8 -23.68 7.90 -15.40
CA ARG A 8 -24.23 6.75 -14.66
C ARG A 8 -25.68 6.46 -15.04
N ARG A 9 -26.52 7.48 -15.21
CA ARG A 9 -27.92 7.34 -15.63
C ARG A 9 -28.03 6.70 -17.02
N ARG A 10 -27.23 7.17 -17.99
CA ARG A 10 -27.18 6.58 -19.34
C ARG A 10 -26.75 5.12 -19.29
N THR A 11 -25.73 4.79 -18.49
CA THR A 11 -25.23 3.42 -18.33
C THR A 11 -26.27 2.51 -17.65
N ALA A 12 -26.95 3.01 -16.61
CA ALA A 12 -28.00 2.25 -15.92
C ALA A 12 -29.17 1.95 -16.86
N LYS A 13 -29.60 2.94 -17.66
CA LYS A 13 -30.62 2.77 -18.69
C LYS A 13 -30.21 1.76 -19.75
N SER A 14 -28.98 1.84 -20.26
CA SER A 14 -28.49 0.90 -21.29
C SER A 14 -28.35 -0.54 -20.77
N GLN A 15 -28.15 -0.72 -19.46
CA GLN A 15 -28.03 -2.03 -18.82
C GLN A 15 -29.35 -2.56 -18.24
N GLY A 16 -30.45 -1.81 -18.34
CA GLY A 16 -31.72 -2.20 -17.72
C GLY A 16 -31.68 -2.26 -16.18
N ARG A 17 -30.77 -1.52 -15.53
CA ARG A 17 -30.58 -1.52 -14.08
C ARG A 17 -31.12 -0.23 -13.45
N ALA A 18 -31.52 -0.32 -12.18
CA ALA A 18 -31.90 0.85 -11.40
C ALA A 18 -30.73 1.85 -11.29
N PHE A 19 -31.04 3.14 -11.47
CA PHE A 19 -30.05 4.21 -11.37
C PHE A 19 -29.65 4.46 -9.91
N ILE A 20 -28.37 4.24 -9.59
CA ILE A 20 -27.81 4.58 -8.27
C ILE A 20 -27.01 5.89 -8.38
N PRO A 21 -27.49 7.00 -7.79
CA PRO A 21 -26.81 8.27 -7.86
C PRO A 21 -25.44 8.20 -7.17
N LYS A 22 -24.50 9.01 -7.65
CA LYS A 22 -23.25 9.25 -6.93
C LYS A 22 -23.59 9.90 -5.61
N THR A 23 -23.18 9.27 -4.50
CA THR A 23 -23.36 9.83 -3.18
C THR A 23 -22.60 11.16 -3.09
N VAL A 24 -23.31 12.24 -2.81
CA VAL A 24 -22.67 13.51 -2.45
C VAL A 24 -21.89 13.27 -1.15
N LYS A 25 -20.66 13.77 -1.07
CA LYS A 25 -19.94 13.76 0.21
C LYS A 25 -20.72 14.66 1.16
N SER A 26 -21.40 14.09 2.15
CA SER A 26 -22.13 14.92 3.12
C SER A 26 -21.15 15.83 3.85
N LYS A 27 -21.54 17.09 4.10
CA LYS A 27 -20.71 18.06 4.84
C LYS A 27 -20.23 17.45 6.16
N VAL A 28 -21.14 16.77 6.86
CA VAL A 28 -20.87 16.03 8.11
C VAL A 28 -19.79 14.96 7.93
N ARG A 29 -19.88 14.08 6.92
CA ARG A 29 -18.86 13.03 6.70
C ARG A 29 -17.49 13.63 6.35
N ASN A 30 -17.47 14.74 5.62
CA ASN A 30 -16.23 15.45 5.31
C ASN A 30 -15.63 16.10 6.56
N GLN A 31 -16.45 16.73 7.40
CA GLN A 31 -16.03 17.32 8.68
C GLN A 31 -15.47 16.26 9.63
N VAL A 32 -16.19 15.14 9.81
CA VAL A 32 -15.73 14.00 10.62
C VAL A 32 -14.40 13.45 10.10
N ARG A 33 -14.26 13.32 8.78
CA ARG A 33 -12.99 12.88 8.17
C ARG A 33 -11.87 13.88 8.44
N LYS A 34 -12.12 15.18 8.31
CA LYS A 34 -11.14 16.24 8.58
C LYS A 34 -10.70 16.21 10.05
N MET A 35 -11.64 16.10 10.98
CA MET A 35 -11.38 15.97 12.41
C MET A 35 -10.53 14.74 12.73
N LYS A 36 -10.84 13.58 12.15
CA LYS A 36 -10.04 12.35 12.32
C LYS A 36 -8.61 12.48 11.79
N ILE A 37 -8.42 13.20 10.68
CA ILE A 37 -7.08 13.46 10.14
C ILE A 37 -6.32 14.42 11.06
N MET A 38 -6.98 15.47 11.53
CA MET A 38 -6.39 16.42 12.47
C MET A 38 -5.99 15.76 13.79
N SER A 39 -6.84 14.94 14.38
CA SER A 39 -6.50 14.20 15.61
C SER A 39 -5.35 13.23 15.36
N ALA A 40 -5.34 12.54 14.22
CA ALA A 40 -4.26 11.65 13.84
C ALA A 40 -2.93 12.37 13.53
N ASN A 41 -2.96 13.66 13.19
CA ASN A 41 -1.76 14.48 13.02
C ASN A 41 -1.30 15.15 14.32
N LYS A 42 -2.15 15.21 15.34
CA LYS A 42 -1.76 15.67 16.68
C LYS A 42 -1.08 14.58 17.51
N ASP A 43 -1.25 13.31 17.13
CA ASP A 43 -0.55 12.19 17.77
C ASP A 43 0.92 12.14 17.31
N PRO A 44 1.90 12.37 18.19
CA PRO A 44 3.32 12.34 17.86
C PRO A 44 3.81 10.96 17.38
N ARG A 45 3.09 9.87 17.67
CA ARG A 45 3.38 8.53 17.15
C ARG A 45 3.07 8.40 15.65
N LEU A 46 2.18 9.26 15.15
CA LEU A 46 1.66 9.23 13.79
C LEU A 46 2.35 10.27 12.89
N THR A 47 2.99 11.29 13.46
CA THR A 47 3.75 12.34 12.72
C THR A 47 5.25 12.11 12.69
N ARG A 48 5.79 11.24 13.56
CA ARG A 48 7.18 10.80 13.46
C ARG A 48 7.42 10.15 12.10
N LYS A 49 8.53 10.53 11.45
CA LYS A 49 8.97 9.86 10.21
C LYS A 49 9.14 8.38 10.50
N LEU A 50 8.40 7.55 9.77
CA LEU A 50 8.56 6.11 9.83
C LEU A 50 9.88 5.74 9.13
N SER A 51 10.52 4.68 9.62
CA SER A 51 11.60 4.02 8.91
C SER A 51 11.08 3.50 7.56
N TYR A 52 11.97 3.40 6.56
CA TYR A 52 11.60 3.08 5.16
C TYR A 52 10.84 1.74 4.99
N ASP A 53 11.13 0.79 5.89
CA ASP A 53 10.53 -0.52 6.01
C ASP A 53 9.12 -0.52 6.61
N LYS A 54 8.59 0.62 7.07
CA LYS A 54 7.26 0.72 7.70
C LYS A 54 6.35 1.65 6.91
N PHE A 55 5.09 1.29 6.77
CA PHE A 55 4.06 2.16 6.20
C PHE A 55 2.79 2.14 7.05
N ARG A 56 2.01 3.21 6.95
CA ARG A 56 0.78 3.37 7.72
C ARG A 56 -0.44 3.05 6.85
N THR A 57 -1.33 2.20 7.34
CA THR A 57 -2.56 1.83 6.64
C THR A 57 -3.58 2.97 6.71
N LYS A 58 -4.63 2.89 5.88
CA LYS A 58 -5.74 3.86 5.91
C LYS A 58 -6.48 3.92 7.26
N SER A 59 -6.41 2.84 8.06
CA SER A 59 -6.96 2.77 9.41
C SER A 59 -6.01 3.31 10.49
N GLY A 60 -4.79 3.71 10.13
CA GLY A 60 -3.80 4.26 11.06
C GLY A 60 -2.83 3.25 11.68
N LYS A 61 -3.02 1.95 11.44
CA LYS A 61 -2.10 0.90 11.92
C LYS A 61 -0.75 1.00 11.18
N ILE A 62 0.35 0.85 11.92
CA ILE A 62 1.69 0.77 11.33
C ILE A 62 1.97 -0.69 10.97
N THR A 63 2.36 -0.95 9.73
CA THR A 63 2.67 -2.28 9.21
C THR A 63 4.01 -2.27 8.50
N GLN A 64 4.74 -3.39 8.57
CA GLN A 64 5.97 -3.57 7.79
C GLN A 64 5.65 -3.64 6.29
N ARG A 65 6.45 -2.94 5.49
CA ARG A 65 6.45 -2.98 4.04
C ARG A 65 6.99 -4.35 3.63
N LYS A 66 6.15 -5.17 3.01
CA LYS A 66 6.59 -6.39 2.35
C LYS A 66 7.37 -5.97 1.10
N PHE A 67 8.69 -5.90 1.19
CA PHE A 67 9.52 -5.86 -0.01
C PHE A 67 9.42 -7.26 -0.62
N GLN A 68 8.91 -7.35 -1.85
CA GLN A 68 9.18 -8.53 -2.64
C GLN A 68 10.69 -8.51 -2.87
N SER A 69 11.43 -9.44 -2.27
CA SER A 69 12.81 -9.69 -2.71
C SER A 69 12.71 -9.92 -4.21
N GLY A 70 13.29 -9.03 -5.02
CA GLY A 70 13.31 -9.20 -6.47
C GLY A 70 13.78 -10.62 -6.71
N GLY A 71 12.85 -11.45 -7.20
CA GLY A 71 12.95 -12.89 -7.06
C GLY A 71 14.31 -13.36 -7.54
N TYR A 72 14.94 -14.25 -6.76
CA TYR A 72 15.96 -15.12 -7.30
C TYR A 72 15.31 -15.87 -8.46
N ASN A 73 15.56 -15.41 -9.69
CA ASN A 73 15.24 -16.21 -10.84
C ASN A 73 16.19 -17.42 -10.80
N ASN A 74 15.64 -18.62 -10.99
CA ASN A 74 16.45 -19.85 -11.12
C ASN A 74 17.49 -19.75 -12.26
N SER A 75 17.42 -18.71 -13.09
CA SER A 75 18.35 -18.44 -14.18
C SER A 75 19.61 -17.66 -13.79
N GLY A 76 19.78 -17.25 -12.53
CA GLY A 76 21.07 -16.72 -11.99
C GLY A 76 21.62 -15.46 -12.68
N ARG A 77 20.91 -14.86 -13.63
CA ARG A 77 21.46 -13.89 -14.58
C ARG A 77 21.60 -12.46 -14.02
N PHE A 78 20.96 -12.16 -12.89
CA PHE A 78 21.00 -10.81 -12.29
C PHE A 78 21.29 -10.78 -10.77
N GLY A 79 21.59 -11.92 -10.15
CA GLY A 79 21.98 -11.99 -8.74
C GLY A 79 23.48 -12.22 -8.62
N LYS A 80 24.16 -11.49 -7.73
CA LYS A 80 25.53 -11.77 -7.26
C LYS A 80 25.63 -13.12 -6.52
N ALA A 81 25.18 -14.22 -7.14
CA ALA A 81 25.10 -15.55 -6.55
C ALA A 81 26.47 -16.26 -6.58
N ALA A 82 27.36 -15.90 -7.51
CA ALA A 82 28.69 -16.50 -7.58
C ALA A 82 29.52 -16.21 -6.31
N GLY A 83 29.49 -14.95 -5.82
CA GLY A 83 30.19 -14.58 -4.59
C GLY A 83 29.56 -15.18 -3.33
N ALA A 84 28.22 -15.12 -3.20
CA ALA A 84 27.53 -15.56 -1.99
C ALA A 84 27.66 -17.08 -1.73
N LYS A 85 27.64 -17.92 -2.78
CA LYS A 85 27.83 -19.36 -2.63
C LYS A 85 29.29 -19.74 -2.33
N GLN A 86 30.27 -19.01 -2.87
CA GLN A 86 31.68 -19.22 -2.54
C GLN A 86 32.00 -18.89 -1.07
N HIS A 87 31.41 -17.82 -0.52
CA HIS A 87 31.60 -17.48 0.90
C HIS A 87 30.94 -18.49 1.85
N ALA A 88 29.82 -19.12 1.47
CA ALA A 88 29.19 -20.17 2.26
C ALA A 88 30.03 -21.46 2.34
N ILE A 89 30.78 -21.79 1.27
CA ILE A 89 31.68 -22.94 1.25
C ILE A 89 32.98 -22.64 2.03
N LYS A 90 33.51 -21.42 1.91
CA LYS A 90 34.74 -21.01 2.61
C LYS A 90 34.57 -20.93 4.13
N GLY A 91 33.38 -20.55 4.61
CA GLY A 91 33.03 -20.53 6.04
C GLY A 91 32.90 -21.91 6.70
N LYS A 92 32.72 -23.00 5.93
CA LYS A 92 32.63 -24.37 6.47
C LYS A 92 33.96 -25.10 6.59
N LYS A 93 35.02 -24.65 5.90
CA LYS A 93 36.34 -25.31 5.91
C LYS A 93 37.32 -24.76 6.96
N GLY A 94 36.96 -23.70 7.67
CA GLY A 94 37.81 -23.07 8.70
C GLY A 94 37.37 -23.31 10.15
N ALA A 95 36.40 -24.19 10.38
CA ALA A 95 35.96 -24.55 11.73
C ALA A 95 36.56 -25.89 12.15
N LYS A 96 37.85 -25.88 12.48
CA LYS A 96 38.52 -26.81 13.40
C LYS A 96 39.63 -26.04 14.10
#